data_AF-A0A3D1RRD0-F1
#
_entry.id   AF-A0A3D1RRD0-F1
#
_cell.length_a   1.000
_cell.length_b   1.000
_cell.length_c   1.000
_cell.angle_alpha   90.00
_cell.angle_beta   90.00
_cell.angle_gamma   90.00
#
_symmetry.space_group_name_H-M   'P 1'
#
loop_
_entity.id
_entity.type
_entity.pdbx_description
1 polymer ?
#
loop_
_entity_poly.entity_id
_entity_poly.type
_entity_poly.pdbx_seq_one_letter_code
_entity_poly.pdbx_strand_id
1 'polypeptide(L)' 'MDMNIQKYMAFVKTVEHGSFTKAAEVLKYSQSGISRMINDLEKEWSVSLLERGRAGGRL' A
#
# COMPACT_ATOMS: atom_id res chain seq x y z
N MET A 1 8.43 15.32 -10.62
CA MET A 1 7.32 14.83 -9.79
C MET A 1 6.49 13.89 -10.65
N ASP A 2 6.86 12.61 -10.73
CA ASP A 2 5.98 11.62 -11.35
C ASP A 2 5.04 11.10 -10.25
N MET A 3 3.84 11.66 -10.22
CA MET A 3 2.78 11.25 -9.32
C MET A 3 2.17 9.96 -9.86
N ASN A 4 2.82 8.83 -9.54
CA ASN A 4 2.36 7.53 -10.01
C ASN A 4 1.06 7.15 -9.27
N ILE A 5 -0.08 7.34 -9.95
CA ILE A 5 -1.42 7.01 -9.45
C ILE A 5 -1.52 5.58 -8.88
N GLN A 6 -0.68 4.65 -9.35
CA GLN A 6 -0.65 3.28 -8.86
C GLN A 6 -0.25 3.19 -7.38
N LYS A 7 0.64 4.06 -6.89
CA LYS A 7 1.04 4.08 -5.46
C LYS A 7 -0.14 4.45 -4.57
N TYR A 8 -0.92 5.44 -5.00
CA TYR A 8 -2.14 5.88 -4.30
C TYR A 8 -3.22 4.81 -4.34
N MET A 9 -3.45 4.18 -5.50
CA MET A 9 -4.41 3.09 -5.63
C MET A 9 -4.02 1.89 -4.77
N ALA A 10 -2.74 1.54 -4.71
CA ALA A 10 -2.21 0.50 -3.83
C ALA A 10 -2.51 0.80 -2.36
N PHE A 11 -2.26 2.04 -1.92
CA PHE A 11 -2.58 2.49 -0.56
C PHE A 11 -4.08 2.41 -0.27
N VAL A 12 -4.91 3.06 -1.08
CA VAL A 12 -6.38 3.09 -0.90
C VAL A 12 -6.96 1.69 -0.84
N LYS A 13 -6.59 0.79 -1.77
CA LYS A 13 -7.10 -0.59 -1.75
C LYS A 13 -6.58 -1.40 -0.57
N THR A 14 -5.37 -1.13 -0.08
CA THR A 14 -4.84 -1.78 1.11
C THR A 14 -5.61 -1.37 2.36
N VAL A 15 -5.98 -0.09 2.48
CA VAL A 15 -6.80 0.43 3.58
C VAL A 15 -8.24 -0.09 3.50
N GLU A 16 -8.87 -0.03 2.33
CA GLU A 16 -10.25 -0.50 2.11
C GLU A 16 -10.43 -1.98 2.48
N HIS A 17 -9.41 -2.81 2.23
CA HIS A 17 -9.46 -4.24 2.51
C HIS A 17 -8.73 -4.67 3.80
N GLY A 18 -7.99 -3.77 4.45
CA GLY A 18 -7.10 -4.09 5.57
C GLY A 18 -6.02 -5.13 5.25
N SER A 19 -5.76 -5.40 3.97
CA SER A 19 -4.93 -6.54 3.53
C SER A 19 -4.16 -6.22 2.25
N PHE A 20 -2.82 -6.30 2.34
CA PHE A 20 -1.93 -6.17 1.19
C PHE A 20 -2.16 -7.27 0.16
N THR A 21 -2.43 -8.50 0.60
CA THR A 21 -2.71 -9.63 -0.30
C THR A 21 -4.01 -9.38 -1.07
N LYS A 22 -5.05 -8.89 -0.39
CA LYS A 22 -6.32 -8.61 -1.06
C LYS A 22 -6.21 -7.44 -2.04
N ALA A 23 -5.49 -6.38 -1.66
CA ALA A 23 -5.20 -5.28 -2.57
C ALA A 23 -4.44 -5.73 -3.82
N ALA A 24 -3.48 -6.65 -3.66
CA ALA A 24 -2.71 -7.22 -4.74
C ALA A 24 -3.58 -8.04 -5.71
N GLU A 25 -4.48 -8.88 -5.20
CA GLU A 25 -5.47 -9.61 -6.02
C GLU A 25 -6.35 -8.65 -6.83
N VAL A 26 -6.91 -7.62 -6.18
CA VAL A 26 -7.82 -6.66 -6.81
C VAL A 26 -7.12 -5.84 -7.89
N LEU A 27 -5.90 -5.39 -7.63
CA LEU A 27 -5.12 -4.58 -8.56
C LEU A 27 -4.28 -5.40 -9.55
N LYS A 28 -4.35 -6.74 -9.49
CA LYS A 28 -3.57 -7.66 -10.33
C LYS A 28 -2.05 -7.45 -10.24
N TYR A 29 -1.57 -7.20 -9.02
CA TYR A 29 -0.14 -7.12 -8.69
C TYR A 29 0.27 -8.27 -7.75
N SER A 30 1.57 -8.38 -7.48
CA SER A 30 2.04 -9.18 -6.36
C SER A 30 1.87 -8.42 -5.03
N GLN A 31 1.70 -9.13 -3.93
CA GLN A 31 1.66 -8.53 -2.58
C GLN A 31 2.93 -7.70 -2.29
N SER A 32 4.10 -8.20 -2.69
CA SER A 32 5.37 -7.48 -2.55
C SER A 32 5.43 -6.21 -3.40
N GLY A 33 4.76 -6.19 -4.56
CA GLY A 33 4.62 -5.00 -5.41
C GLY A 33 3.79 -3.92 -4.74
N ILE A 34 2.62 -4.29 -4.19
CA ILE A 34 1.78 -3.38 -3.38
C ILE A 34 2.56 -2.84 -2.18
N SER A 35 3.25 -3.73 -1.45
CA SER A 35 4.05 -3.33 -0.29
C SER A 35 5.17 -2.35 -0.65
N ARG A 36 5.84 -2.54 -1.79
CA ARG A 36 6.89 -1.62 -2.26
C ARG A 36 6.30 -0.27 -2.62
N MET A 37 5.20 -0.24 -3.37
CA MET A 37 4.54 1.01 -3.79
C MET A 37 4.13 1.88 -2.60
N ILE A 38 3.58 1.27 -1.54
CA ILE A 38 3.21 1.99 -0.32
C ILE A 38 4.45 2.44 0.45
N ASN A 39 5.47 1.61 0.57
CA ASN A 39 6.74 1.98 1.22
C ASN A 39 7.44 3.14 0.51
N ASP A 40 7.37 3.19 -0.82
CA ASP A 40 7.92 4.31 -1.60
C ASP A 40 7.13 5.60 -1.31
N LEU A 41 5.80 5.50 -1.17
CA LEU A 41 4.94 6.63 -0.79
C LEU A 41 5.26 7.16 0.61
N GLU A 42 5.40 6.26 1.59
CA GLU A 42 5.80 6.60 2.97
C GLU A 42 7.15 7.34 3.01
N LYS A 43 8.13 6.87 2.21
CA LYS A 43 9.46 7.49 2.12
C LYS A 43 9.44 8.86 1.45
N GLU A 44 8.71 8.98 0.35
CA GLU A 44 8.56 10.25 -0.39
C GLU A 44 7.94 11.33 0.50
N TRP A 45 7.03 10.94 1.38
CA TRP A 45 6.33 11.87 2.28
C TRP A 45 6.99 12.00 3.65
N SER A 46 7.96 11.14 3.97
CA SER A 46 8.58 11.04 5.29
C SER A 46 7.55 10.83 6.41
N VAL A 47 6.52 10.02 6.13
CA VAL A 47 5.39 9.72 7.03
C VAL A 47 5.06 8.24 6.94
N SER A 48 4.74 7.60 8.08
CA SER A 48 4.15 6.26 8.09
C SER A 48 2.66 6.35 7.82
N LEU A 49 2.19 5.63 6.80
CA LEU A 49 0.80 5.66 6.34
C LEU A 49 -0.02 4.46 6.86
N LEU A 50 0.66 3.38 7.27
CA LEU A 50 0.03 2.19 7.80
C LEU A 50 0.80 1.67 9.03
N GLU A 51 0.09 1.36 10.11
CA GLU A 51 0.65 0.60 11.22
C GLU A 51 0.78 -0.89 10.83
N ARG A 52 2.02 -1.35 10.68
CA ARG A 52 2.35 -2.75 10.37
C ARG A 52 2.15 -3.63 11.62
N GLY A 53 0.92 -4.03 11.89
CA GLY A 53 0.60 -5.09 12.86
C GLY A 53 0.80 -6.50 12.27
N ARG A 54 1.02 -7.51 13.13
CA ARG A 54 1.16 -8.93 12.73
C ARG A 54 -0.06 -9.51 11.99
N ALA A 55 -1.18 -8.78 11.91
CA ALA A 55 -2.44 -9.21 11.33
C ALA A 55 -2.86 -8.42 10.06
N GLY A 56 -1.99 -7.60 9.47
CA GLY A 56 -2.37 -6.69 8.37
C GLY A 56 -2.75 -5.30 8.89
N GLY A 57 -2.51 -4.29 8.06
CA GLY A 57 -2.41 -2.88 8.43
C GLY A 57 -3.53 -2.39 9.35
N ARG A 58 -3.15 -1.88 10.51
CA ARG A 58 -4.00 -1.02 11.32
C ARG A 58 -3.69 0.43 10.90
N LEU A 59 -4.69 1.30 11.02
CA LEU A 59 -4.62 2.71 10.61
C LEU A 59 -3.53 3.46 11.38
#